data_AF-A0A1M6I228-F1
#
_entry.id   AF-A0A1M6I228-F1
#
_cell.length_a   1.000
_cell.length_b   1.000
_cell.length_c   1.000
_cell.angle_alpha   90.00
_cell.angle_beta   90.00
_cell.angle_gamma   90.00
#
_symmetry.space_group_name_H-M   'P 1'
#
loop_
_entity.id
_entity.type
_entity.pdbx_description
1 polymer ?
#
loop_
_entity_poly.entity_id
_entity_poly.type
_entity_poly.pdbx_seq_one_letter_code
_entity_poly.pdbx_strand_id
1 'polypeptide(L)'
;MSYLDATNDLYREAALTPDVGLCCTTNPIWQFPGLSIPKIMQEMNYGCGSTVSAQDLVNNPKVLYVGVGGGMELLQFSYFSRQKGGVTGVDVVDEMLEASKKNFKIAEQENDWFKSEYINLVKGDALNLPIPDGSIDVAAQNCLFNIFKAEDLKKAVAEMYRVLKPHGRLVMSDPTCEQPMNETLRNDDRLRALCLSGSIPIKDYIKVLTDAGFGTIEVRARKSYRVLSPNHYPTDELIFIESIEIAAIKDPMPKDGPCIFTGKTAIYYGDEEYFDDKNGHVLMQNQPLAVCDKTASALQGSNSQIHISDSTWHYNGGGCC
;
A
#
# COMPACT_ATOMS: atom_id res chain seq x y z
N MET A 1 -21.20 18.71 6.96
CA MET A 1 -20.15 17.86 7.51
C MET A 1 -19.17 17.61 6.38
N SER A 2 -17.87 17.76 6.59
CA SER A 2 -16.90 17.40 5.55
C SER A 2 -16.72 15.88 5.52
N TYR A 3 -16.21 15.34 4.41
CA TYR A 3 -15.89 13.91 4.32
C TYR A 3 -14.84 13.49 5.36
N LEU A 4 -13.96 14.41 5.78
CA LEU A 4 -12.96 14.18 6.83
C LEU A 4 -13.62 14.08 8.22
N ASP A 5 -14.64 14.91 8.49
CA ASP A 5 -15.41 14.82 9.75
C ASP A 5 -16.16 13.48 9.81
N ALA A 6 -16.83 13.10 8.72
CA ALA A 6 -17.53 11.81 8.62
C ALA A 6 -16.58 10.62 8.80
N THR A 7 -15.36 10.72 8.26
CA THR A 7 -14.30 9.74 8.48
C THR A 7 -13.88 9.69 9.95
N ASN A 8 -13.60 10.86 10.55
CA ASN A 8 -13.18 10.93 11.94
C ASN A 8 -14.23 10.32 12.88
N ASP A 9 -15.51 10.65 12.68
CA ASP A 9 -16.61 10.12 13.48
C ASP A 9 -16.76 8.60 13.30
N LEU A 10 -16.69 8.08 12.06
CA LEU A 10 -16.75 6.63 11.80
C LEU A 10 -15.64 5.87 12.53
N TYR A 11 -14.40 6.34 12.42
CA TYR A 11 -13.26 5.67 13.07
C TYR A 11 -13.22 5.92 14.58
N ARG A 12 -13.77 7.04 15.08
CA ARG A 12 -14.00 7.23 16.52
C ARG A 12 -14.96 6.17 17.06
N GLU A 13 -16.09 5.96 16.38
CA GLU A 13 -17.07 4.94 16.77
C GLU A 13 -16.44 3.54 16.74
N ALA A 14 -15.70 3.22 15.67
CA ALA A 14 -15.01 1.93 15.52
C ALA A 14 -13.92 1.70 16.58
N ALA A 15 -13.27 2.79 17.07
CA ALA A 15 -12.31 2.71 18.17
C ALA A 15 -12.97 2.32 19.50
N LEU A 16 -14.20 2.77 19.73
CA LEU A 16 -14.96 2.52 20.95
C LEU A 16 -15.71 1.19 20.90
N THR A 17 -16.25 0.85 19.73
CA THR A 17 -17.04 -0.36 19.46
C THR A 17 -16.57 -0.97 18.15
N PRO A 18 -15.62 -1.93 18.19
CA PRO A 18 -15.07 -2.53 16.99
C PRO A 18 -16.14 -3.14 16.08
N ASP A 19 -16.15 -2.72 14.81
CA ASP A 19 -17.00 -3.30 13.77
C ASP A 19 -16.17 -4.22 12.86
N VAL A 20 -16.22 -5.53 13.11
CA VAL A 20 -15.49 -6.57 12.35
C VAL A 20 -15.85 -6.55 10.86
N GLY A 21 -17.03 -6.01 10.50
CA GLY A 21 -17.51 -5.93 9.12
C GLY A 21 -17.04 -4.69 8.35
N LEU A 22 -16.41 -3.72 9.02
CA LEU A 22 -16.13 -2.40 8.46
C LEU A 22 -15.27 -2.48 7.19
N CYS A 23 -14.23 -3.32 7.19
CA CYS A 23 -13.46 -3.66 5.99
C CYS A 23 -13.19 -5.17 5.99
N CYS A 24 -13.97 -5.95 5.24
CA CYS A 24 -13.75 -7.39 5.18
C CYS A 24 -12.69 -7.74 4.12
N THR A 25 -11.42 -7.72 4.51
CA THR A 25 -10.47 -8.66 3.91
C THR A 25 -10.16 -9.79 4.87
N THR A 26 -10.35 -11.02 4.40
CA THR A 26 -9.96 -12.24 5.11
C THR A 26 -8.51 -12.56 4.79
N ASN A 27 -7.61 -11.60 4.95
CA ASN A 27 -6.19 -11.90 4.82
C ASN A 27 -5.80 -12.88 5.93
N PRO A 28 -5.06 -13.95 5.61
CA PRO A 28 -4.55 -14.86 6.63
C PRO A 28 -3.76 -14.07 7.66
N ILE A 29 -4.15 -14.20 8.93
CA ILE A 29 -3.43 -13.58 10.03
C ILE A 29 -2.03 -14.20 10.05
N TRP A 30 -1.00 -13.36 10.05
CA TRP A 30 0.37 -13.82 10.12
C TRP A 30 0.62 -14.53 11.45
N GLN A 31 0.96 -15.81 11.38
CA GLN A 31 1.37 -16.62 12.53
C GLN A 31 2.84 -16.99 12.38
N PHE A 32 3.71 -15.99 12.51
CA PHE A 32 5.15 -16.27 12.58
C PHE A 32 5.51 -16.90 13.94
N PRO A 33 6.65 -17.60 14.03
CA PRO A 33 7.12 -18.14 15.31
C PRO A 33 7.17 -17.06 16.40
N GLY A 34 6.37 -17.27 17.45
CA GLY A 34 6.26 -16.36 18.59
C GLY A 34 5.42 -15.10 18.36
N LEU A 35 4.84 -14.89 17.18
CA LEU A 35 3.90 -13.79 16.91
C LEU A 35 2.46 -14.26 17.14
N SER A 36 1.82 -13.73 18.18
CA SER A 36 0.37 -13.77 18.40
C SER A 36 -0.22 -12.40 18.11
N ILE A 37 -1.27 -12.35 17.30
CA ILE A 37 -2.05 -11.12 17.08
C ILE A 37 -3.25 -11.14 18.03
N PRO A 38 -3.32 -10.24 19.03
CA PRO A 38 -4.45 -10.18 19.95
C PRO A 38 -5.78 -10.08 19.22
N LYS A 39 -6.79 -10.79 19.70
CA LYS A 39 -8.12 -10.86 19.05
C LYS A 39 -8.71 -9.47 18.79
N ILE A 40 -8.59 -8.57 19.76
CA ILE A 40 -9.10 -7.18 19.64
C ILE A 40 -8.44 -6.41 18.49
N MET A 41 -7.16 -6.66 18.20
CA MET A 41 -6.50 -6.03 17.05
C MET A 41 -7.05 -6.56 15.72
N GLN A 42 -7.45 -7.84 15.67
CA GLN A 42 -8.09 -8.44 14.49
C GLN A 42 -9.51 -7.88 14.28
N GLU A 43 -10.27 -7.71 15.37
CA GLU A 43 -11.61 -7.10 15.35
C GLU A 43 -11.58 -5.62 14.94
N MET A 44 -10.41 -4.97 15.05
CA MET A 44 -10.13 -3.59 14.66
C MET A 44 -9.27 -3.47 13.38
N ASN A 45 -9.21 -4.53 12.57
CA ASN A 45 -8.49 -4.49 11.30
C ASN A 45 -9.39 -3.96 10.17
N TYR A 46 -9.16 -2.71 9.77
CA TYR A 46 -9.93 -2.03 8.74
C TYR A 46 -9.18 -1.92 7.40
N GLY A 47 -8.26 -2.86 7.15
CA GLY A 47 -7.45 -2.89 5.93
C GLY A 47 -8.05 -3.68 4.77
N CYS A 48 -7.50 -3.46 3.58
CA CYS A 48 -7.84 -4.12 2.32
C CYS A 48 -6.73 -5.05 1.77
N GLY A 49 -5.61 -5.16 2.48
CA GLY A 49 -4.44 -5.93 2.07
C GLY A 49 -3.44 -6.07 3.21
N SER A 50 -2.19 -6.38 2.91
CA SER A 50 -1.08 -6.27 3.86
C SER A 50 -0.02 -5.34 3.31
N THR A 51 0.48 -4.42 4.14
CA THR A 51 1.59 -3.53 3.79
C THR A 51 2.94 -4.03 4.29
N VAL A 52 2.93 -5.12 5.07
CA VAL A 52 4.14 -5.65 5.70
C VAL A 52 4.79 -6.62 4.73
N SER A 53 6.07 -6.39 4.41
CA SER A 53 6.86 -7.29 3.57
C SER A 53 8.25 -7.46 4.18
N ALA A 54 8.69 -8.71 4.34
CA ALA A 54 10.01 -9.02 4.87
C ALA A 54 11.14 -8.43 4.00
N GLN A 55 10.90 -8.27 2.70
CA GLN A 55 11.87 -7.72 1.74
C GLN A 55 12.12 -6.22 1.94
N ASP A 56 11.11 -5.49 2.41
CA ASP A 56 11.25 -4.06 2.71
C ASP A 56 11.87 -3.81 4.08
N LEU A 57 11.81 -4.81 4.96
CA LEU A 57 12.24 -4.72 6.36
C LEU A 57 13.67 -5.20 6.60
N VAL A 58 14.44 -5.35 5.53
CA VAL A 58 15.86 -5.69 5.58
C VAL A 58 16.68 -4.55 6.20
N ASN A 59 17.75 -4.89 6.92
CA ASN A 59 18.67 -3.94 7.54
C ASN A 59 18.05 -3.01 8.61
N ASN A 60 16.94 -3.44 9.23
CA ASN A 60 16.27 -2.72 10.32
C ASN A 60 15.87 -1.27 9.95
N PRO A 61 14.98 -1.08 8.97
CA PRO A 61 14.59 0.25 8.52
C PRO A 61 13.82 1.01 9.60
N LYS A 62 13.86 2.35 9.56
CA LYS A 62 12.88 3.18 10.26
C LYS A 62 11.55 3.14 9.53
N VAL A 63 10.52 2.70 10.24
CA VAL A 63 9.18 2.53 9.69
C VAL A 63 8.26 3.66 10.14
N LEU A 64 7.51 4.23 9.21
CA LEU A 64 6.34 5.08 9.46
C LEU A 64 5.09 4.34 9.02
N TYR A 65 4.06 4.34 9.85
CA TYR A 65 2.74 3.84 9.51
C TYR A 65 1.69 4.92 9.75
N VAL A 66 0.85 5.22 8.76
CA VAL A 66 -0.18 6.28 8.85
C VAL A 66 -1.58 5.64 8.78
N GLY A 67 -2.44 5.98 9.74
CA GLY A 67 -3.74 5.34 9.94
C GLY A 67 -3.60 4.07 10.80
N VAL A 68 -3.20 4.23 12.06
CA VAL A 68 -2.78 3.15 12.97
C VAL A 68 -3.90 2.16 13.28
N GLY A 69 -5.15 2.63 13.36
CA GLY A 69 -6.29 1.78 13.73
C GLY A 69 -6.11 1.11 15.09
N GLY A 70 -6.38 -0.19 15.18
CA GLY A 70 -6.17 -0.99 16.39
C GLY A 70 -4.72 -1.36 16.71
N GLY A 71 -3.75 -1.01 15.85
CA GLY A 71 -2.32 -1.23 16.06
C GLY A 71 -1.76 -2.56 15.52
N MET A 72 -2.56 -3.32 14.77
CA MET A 72 -2.16 -4.64 14.24
C MET A 72 -0.90 -4.57 13.35
N GLU A 73 -0.88 -3.68 12.37
CA GLU A 73 0.26 -3.58 11.44
C GLU A 73 1.53 -3.11 12.15
N LEU A 74 1.41 -2.23 13.15
CA LEU A 74 2.56 -1.77 13.94
C LEU A 74 3.19 -2.92 14.75
N LEU A 75 2.37 -3.82 15.29
CA LEU A 75 2.85 -5.04 15.94
C LEU A 75 3.58 -5.94 14.93
N GLN A 76 3.03 -6.09 13.72
CA GLN A 76 3.65 -6.88 12.66
C GLN A 76 4.98 -6.27 12.18
N PHE A 77 5.07 -4.95 11.96
CA PHE A 77 6.32 -4.27 11.67
C PHE A 77 7.35 -4.43 12.80
N SER A 78 6.89 -4.34 14.05
CA SER A 78 7.74 -4.51 15.24
C SER A 78 8.33 -5.92 15.35
N TYR A 79 7.68 -6.94 14.77
CA TYR A 79 8.20 -8.30 14.73
C TYR A 79 9.56 -8.39 14.01
N PHE A 80 9.73 -7.60 12.94
CA PHE A 80 10.97 -7.57 12.16
C PHE A 80 11.99 -6.57 12.72
N SER A 81 11.54 -5.39 13.17
CA SER A 81 12.48 -4.36 13.63
C SER A 81 13.03 -4.64 15.03
N ARG A 82 12.17 -5.07 15.98
CA ARG A 82 12.48 -5.34 17.40
C ARG A 82 13.37 -4.27 18.06
N GLN A 83 13.15 -3.01 17.70
CA GLN A 83 13.95 -1.88 18.16
C GLN A 83 13.06 -0.82 18.80
N LYS A 84 13.54 -0.24 19.90
CA LYS A 84 12.89 0.90 20.57
C LYS A 84 12.68 2.06 19.58
N GLY A 85 11.44 2.48 19.41
CA GLY A 85 11.05 3.50 18.43
C GLY A 85 11.36 3.15 16.98
N GLY A 86 11.53 1.87 16.65
CA GLY A 86 11.78 1.42 15.27
C GLY A 86 10.57 1.63 14.35
N VAL A 87 9.36 1.67 14.93
CA VAL A 87 8.12 1.94 14.22
C VAL A 87 7.50 3.22 14.78
N THR A 88 7.14 4.15 13.91
CA THR A 88 6.34 5.34 14.26
C THR A 88 4.95 5.20 13.66
N GLY A 89 3.92 5.25 14.49
CA GLY A 89 2.52 5.27 14.06
C GLY A 89 1.94 6.67 14.14
N VAL A 90 1.29 7.14 13.08
CA VAL A 90 0.58 8.41 13.03
C VAL A 90 -0.91 8.18 12.81
N ASP A 91 -1.75 8.76 13.65
CA ASP A 91 -3.20 8.74 13.48
C ASP A 91 -3.82 10.10 13.85
N VAL A 92 -4.94 10.42 13.21
CA VAL A 92 -5.69 11.68 13.41
C VAL A 92 -6.85 11.51 14.39
N VAL A 93 -7.19 10.28 14.80
CA VAL A 93 -8.28 9.98 15.74
C VAL A 93 -7.69 9.67 17.12
N ASP A 94 -8.01 10.46 18.13
CA ASP A 94 -7.45 10.29 19.49
C ASP A 94 -7.84 8.94 20.08
N GLU A 95 -9.08 8.53 19.86
CA GLU A 95 -9.63 7.27 20.35
C GLU A 95 -8.92 6.06 19.74
N MET A 96 -8.48 6.12 18.48
CA MET A 96 -7.68 5.06 17.85
C MET A 96 -6.28 4.96 18.47
N LEU A 97 -5.64 6.10 18.76
CA LEU A 97 -4.36 6.10 19.46
C LEU A 97 -4.47 5.49 20.85
N GLU A 98 -5.53 5.83 21.60
CA GLU A 98 -5.77 5.26 22.93
C GLU A 98 -6.13 3.76 22.87
N ALA A 99 -6.92 3.33 21.90
CA ALA A 99 -7.22 1.93 21.68
C ALA A 99 -5.94 1.13 21.34
N SER A 100 -5.10 1.64 20.43
CA SER A 100 -3.82 1.05 20.09
C SER A 100 -2.89 0.91 21.31
N LYS A 101 -2.77 1.94 22.16
CA LYS A 101 -1.98 1.87 23.40
C LYS A 101 -2.45 0.74 24.32
N LYS A 102 -3.77 0.58 24.49
CA LYS A 102 -4.35 -0.51 25.29
C LYS A 102 -4.08 -1.88 24.66
N ASN A 103 -4.25 -1.98 23.35
CA ASN A 103 -4.01 -3.22 22.61
C ASN A 103 -2.54 -3.65 22.68
N PHE A 104 -1.58 -2.71 22.67
CA PHE A 104 -0.17 -3.03 22.86
C PHE A 104 0.13 -3.67 24.22
N LYS A 105 -0.62 -3.32 25.28
CA LYS A 105 -0.46 -3.97 26.59
C LYS A 105 -0.92 -5.42 26.58
N ILE A 106 -1.92 -5.74 25.78
CA ILE A 106 -2.36 -7.13 25.55
C ILE A 106 -1.30 -7.85 24.71
N ALA A 107 -0.80 -7.22 23.64
CA ALA A 107 0.25 -7.79 22.81
C ALA A 107 1.53 -8.10 23.60
N GLU A 108 1.93 -7.25 24.55
CA GLU A 108 3.06 -7.50 25.47
C GLU A 108 2.86 -8.74 26.35
N GLN A 109 1.62 -9.12 26.67
CA GLN A 109 1.31 -10.31 27.45
C GLN A 109 1.30 -11.59 26.60
N GLU A 110 0.94 -11.47 25.32
CA GLU A 110 0.88 -12.60 24.38
C GLU A 110 2.20 -12.84 23.63
N ASN A 111 3.13 -11.87 23.64
CA ASN A 111 4.35 -11.90 22.85
C ASN A 111 5.57 -11.50 23.69
N ASP A 112 6.33 -12.47 24.20
CA ASP A 112 7.51 -12.22 25.08
C ASP A 112 8.57 -11.29 24.47
N TRP A 113 8.70 -11.31 23.14
CA TRP A 113 9.66 -10.51 22.38
C TRP A 113 9.22 -9.04 22.20
N PHE A 114 7.91 -8.77 22.29
CA PHE A 114 7.35 -7.46 22.00
C PHE A 114 7.42 -6.55 23.23
N LYS A 115 7.73 -5.28 22.98
CA LYS A 115 7.66 -4.20 23.96
C LYS A 115 6.98 -3.02 23.30
N SER A 116 6.02 -2.39 23.99
CA SER A 116 5.28 -1.25 23.46
C SER A 116 6.20 -0.07 23.14
N GLU A 117 7.39 0.00 23.74
CA GLU A 117 8.42 1.01 23.41
C GLU A 117 9.05 0.85 22.03
N TYR A 118 8.83 -0.28 21.32
CA TYR A 118 9.23 -0.42 19.92
C TYR A 118 8.44 0.53 19.00
N ILE A 119 7.31 1.02 19.49
CA ILE A 119 6.38 1.87 18.77
C ILE A 119 6.37 3.26 19.39
N ASN A 120 6.50 4.28 18.54
CA ASN A 120 6.20 5.66 18.88
C ASN A 120 4.85 6.06 18.26
N LEU A 121 3.84 6.32 19.08
CA LEU A 121 2.54 6.81 18.60
C LEU A 121 2.49 8.33 18.63
N VAL A 122 2.10 8.92 17.50
CA VAL A 122 2.07 10.36 17.30
C VAL A 122 0.70 10.78 16.76
N LYS A 123 0.10 11.80 17.38
CA LYS A 123 -1.08 12.47 16.83
C LYS A 123 -0.67 13.30 15.62
N GLY A 124 -1.28 13.07 14.47
CA GLY A 124 -0.94 13.81 13.25
C GLY A 124 -1.92 13.57 12.12
N ASP A 125 -1.80 14.41 11.09
CA ASP A 125 -2.62 14.36 9.87
C ASP A 125 -1.73 13.91 8.70
N ALA A 126 -2.24 13.02 7.85
CA ALA A 126 -1.56 12.57 6.64
C ALA A 126 -1.32 13.72 5.64
N LEU A 127 -2.10 14.81 5.73
CA LEU A 127 -1.95 16.00 4.89
C LEU A 127 -0.84 16.94 5.38
N ASN A 128 -0.32 16.73 6.59
CA ASN A 128 0.78 17.49 7.18
C ASN A 128 1.44 16.64 8.28
N LEU A 129 2.27 15.69 7.86
CA LEU A 129 2.87 14.68 8.73
C LEU A 129 3.84 15.34 9.72
N PRO A 130 3.71 15.09 11.04
CA PRO A 130 4.64 15.59 12.07
C PRO A 130 5.95 14.80 12.09
N ILE A 131 6.52 14.53 10.91
CA ILE A 131 7.69 13.71 10.67
C ILE A 131 8.70 14.51 9.83
N PRO A 132 9.99 14.51 10.19
CA PRO A 132 11.01 15.24 9.42
C PRO A 132 11.20 14.71 8.00
N ASP A 133 11.60 15.59 7.08
CA ASP A 133 11.99 15.25 5.72
C ASP A 133 13.10 14.19 5.70
N GLY A 134 13.01 13.23 4.77
CA GLY A 134 14.08 12.26 4.53
C GLY A 134 14.49 11.46 5.77
N SER A 135 13.57 11.19 6.69
CA SER A 135 13.86 10.52 7.96
C SER A 135 13.43 9.05 8.01
N ILE A 136 12.56 8.63 7.09
CA ILE A 136 11.91 7.32 7.04
C ILE A 136 12.48 6.47 5.90
N ASP A 137 12.68 5.18 6.16
CA ASP A 137 13.13 4.21 5.15
C ASP A 137 11.92 3.52 4.48
N VAL A 138 10.92 3.14 5.28
CA VAL A 138 9.67 2.50 4.83
C VAL A 138 8.48 3.26 5.42
N ALA A 139 7.67 3.88 4.57
CA ALA A 139 6.38 4.44 4.94
C ALA A 139 5.28 3.47 4.50
N ALA A 140 4.23 3.32 5.29
CA ALA A 140 3.13 2.43 4.95
C ALA A 140 1.76 2.97 5.39
N GLN A 141 0.73 2.56 4.67
CA GLN A 141 -0.67 2.84 4.96
C GLN A 141 -1.57 1.79 4.31
N ASN A 142 -2.69 1.49 4.94
CA ASN A 142 -3.67 0.55 4.42
C ASN A 142 -5.05 1.21 4.38
N CYS A 143 -5.64 1.28 3.18
CA CYS A 143 -6.96 1.84 2.91
C CYS A 143 -7.11 3.34 3.26
N LEU A 144 -6.03 4.05 3.59
CA LEU A 144 -6.08 5.46 4.04
C LEU A 144 -6.34 6.41 2.87
N PHE A 145 -5.64 6.21 1.75
CA PHE A 145 -5.64 7.16 0.65
C PHE A 145 -6.99 7.23 -0.06
N ASN A 146 -7.76 6.14 -0.05
CA ASN A 146 -9.07 6.11 -0.69
C ASN A 146 -10.10 7.04 -0.01
N ILE A 147 -9.85 7.46 1.22
CA ILE A 147 -10.70 8.43 1.91
C ILE A 147 -10.59 9.80 1.23
N PHE A 148 -9.38 10.18 0.80
CA PHE A 148 -9.11 11.53 0.33
C PHE A 148 -9.78 11.85 -1.01
N LYS A 149 -10.22 13.11 -1.15
CA LYS A 149 -10.54 13.68 -2.45
C LYS A 149 -9.24 14.03 -3.19
N ALA A 150 -9.31 14.19 -4.51
CA ALA A 150 -8.14 14.27 -5.39
C ALA A 150 -7.02 15.22 -4.91
N GLU A 151 -7.35 16.44 -4.46
CA GLU A 151 -6.34 17.41 -4.02
C GLU A 151 -5.69 17.01 -2.68
N ASP A 152 -6.45 16.43 -1.77
CA ASP A 152 -5.92 15.96 -0.49
C ASP A 152 -5.14 14.65 -0.67
N LEU A 153 -5.53 13.79 -1.61
CA LEU A 153 -4.77 12.60 -2.00
C LEU A 153 -3.37 12.99 -2.52
N LYS A 154 -3.30 13.98 -3.42
CA LYS A 154 -2.02 14.50 -3.93
C LYS A 154 -1.14 15.03 -2.79
N LYS A 155 -1.71 15.77 -1.84
CA LYS A 155 -0.97 16.26 -0.66
C LYS A 155 -0.48 15.12 0.23
N ALA A 156 -1.33 14.14 0.54
CA ALA A 156 -0.96 12.99 1.36
C ALA A 156 0.19 12.18 0.73
N VAL A 157 0.14 11.95 -0.58
CA VAL A 157 1.22 11.27 -1.32
C VAL A 157 2.49 12.12 -1.31
N ALA A 158 2.39 13.43 -1.49
CA ALA A 158 3.54 14.34 -1.41
C ALA A 158 4.19 14.36 -0.02
N GLU A 159 3.39 14.28 1.05
CA GLU A 159 3.88 14.17 2.43
C GLU A 159 4.61 12.83 2.66
N MET A 160 4.05 11.71 2.19
CA MET A 160 4.76 10.42 2.21
C MET A 160 6.08 10.49 1.44
N TYR A 161 6.09 11.12 0.26
CA TYR A 161 7.31 11.32 -0.51
C TYR A 161 8.33 12.20 0.24
N ARG A 162 7.90 13.27 0.92
CA ARG A 162 8.75 14.19 1.69
C ARG A 162 9.49 13.47 2.82
N VAL A 163 8.78 12.67 3.61
CA VAL A 163 9.34 12.00 4.80
C VAL A 163 10.29 10.85 4.43
N LEU A 164 10.15 10.27 3.24
CA LEU A 164 11.00 9.18 2.78
C LEU A 164 12.41 9.66 2.41
N LYS A 165 13.42 8.89 2.82
CA LYS A 165 14.80 9.00 2.33
C LYS A 165 14.89 8.71 0.83
N PRO A 166 15.96 9.12 0.14
CA PRO A 166 16.30 8.57 -1.17
C PRO A 166 16.29 7.03 -1.13
N HIS A 167 15.67 6.39 -2.12
CA HIS A 167 15.46 4.93 -2.17
C HIS A 167 14.58 4.35 -1.04
N GLY A 168 13.97 5.21 -0.23
CA GLY A 168 12.89 4.83 0.67
C GLY A 168 11.65 4.45 -0.13
N ARG A 169 10.73 3.71 0.48
CA ARG A 169 9.53 3.21 -0.19
C ARG A 169 8.26 3.48 0.59
N LEU A 170 7.20 3.78 -0.15
CA LEU A 170 5.84 3.80 0.34
C LEU A 170 5.18 2.46 -0.03
N VAL A 171 4.85 1.64 0.97
CA VAL A 171 4.13 0.38 0.78
C VAL A 171 2.67 0.58 1.16
N MET A 172 1.76 0.26 0.26
CA MET A 172 0.35 0.50 0.49
C MET A 172 -0.55 -0.59 -0.04
N SER A 173 -1.74 -0.65 0.56
CA SER A 173 -2.86 -1.40 0.03
C SER A 173 -4.07 -0.48 -0.05
N ASP A 174 -4.71 -0.37 -1.21
CA ASP A 174 -5.91 0.45 -1.37
C ASP A 174 -6.93 -0.17 -2.32
N PRO A 175 -8.21 0.20 -2.19
CA PRO A 175 -9.25 -0.17 -3.15
C PRO A 175 -9.15 0.66 -4.43
N THR A 176 -9.34 -0.01 -5.57
CA THR A 176 -9.39 0.59 -6.91
C THR A 176 -10.61 0.14 -7.66
N CYS A 177 -11.05 0.98 -8.61
CA CYS A 177 -12.22 0.68 -9.43
C CYS A 177 -11.98 1.20 -10.85
N GLU A 178 -11.94 0.28 -11.82
CA GLU A 178 -11.81 0.61 -13.24
C GLU A 178 -13.12 1.15 -13.83
N GLN A 179 -14.26 0.76 -13.26
CA GLN A 179 -15.57 1.25 -13.67
C GLN A 179 -15.80 2.69 -13.16
N PRO A 180 -16.48 3.55 -13.95
CA PRO A 180 -16.94 4.83 -13.44
C PRO A 180 -17.97 4.62 -12.32
N MET A 181 -17.93 5.48 -11.31
CA MET A 181 -18.96 5.56 -10.28
C MET A 181 -19.78 6.84 -10.49
N ASN A 182 -21.10 6.75 -10.32
CA ASN A 182 -21.98 7.91 -10.43
C ASN A 182 -21.72 8.95 -9.32
N GLU A 183 -22.23 10.17 -9.51
CA GLU A 183 -22.03 11.28 -8.57
C GLU A 183 -22.63 11.02 -7.19
N THR A 184 -23.75 10.27 -7.12
CA THR A 184 -24.39 9.91 -5.85
C THR A 184 -23.44 9.10 -4.97
N LEU A 185 -22.80 8.07 -5.53
CA LEU A 185 -21.79 7.30 -4.82
C LEU A 185 -20.57 8.15 -4.47
N ARG A 186 -20.03 8.91 -5.44
CA ARG A 186 -18.81 9.73 -5.26
C ARG A 186 -18.91 10.77 -4.15
N ASN A 187 -20.12 11.29 -3.92
CA ASN A 187 -20.43 12.31 -2.94
C ASN A 187 -21.04 11.77 -1.63
N ASP A 188 -21.14 10.44 -1.48
CA ASP A 188 -21.50 9.84 -0.20
C ASP A 188 -20.28 9.78 0.72
N ASP A 189 -20.28 10.67 1.73
CA ASP A 189 -19.18 10.81 2.69
C ASP A 189 -19.01 9.56 3.57
N ARG A 190 -20.07 8.79 3.82
CA ARG A 190 -19.98 7.55 4.60
C ARG A 190 -19.35 6.44 3.76
N LEU A 191 -19.76 6.26 2.50
CA LEU A 191 -19.13 5.30 1.59
C LEU A 191 -17.66 5.66 1.30
N ARG A 192 -17.33 6.95 1.36
CA ARG A 192 -15.95 7.43 1.25
C ARG A 192 -15.13 7.07 2.48
N ALA A 193 -15.67 7.29 3.68
CA ALA A 193 -15.04 6.89 4.94
C ALA A 193 -14.83 5.37 5.05
N LEU A 194 -15.71 4.57 4.40
CA LEU A 194 -15.58 3.12 4.24
C LEU A 194 -14.60 2.69 3.14
N CYS A 195 -13.91 3.65 2.51
CA CYS A 195 -12.95 3.39 1.44
C CYS A 195 -13.59 2.67 0.23
N LEU A 196 -14.83 3.00 -0.12
CA LEU A 196 -15.53 2.42 -1.27
C LEU A 196 -15.65 3.44 -2.40
N SER A 197 -16.30 4.58 -2.16
CA SER A 197 -16.61 5.55 -3.21
C SER A 197 -15.43 6.43 -3.63
N GLY A 198 -14.32 6.34 -2.90
CA GLY A 198 -13.05 6.98 -3.27
C GLY A 198 -12.31 6.30 -4.41
N SER A 199 -12.62 5.03 -4.68
CA SER A 199 -11.81 4.15 -5.53
C SER A 199 -11.67 4.71 -6.95
N ILE A 200 -10.44 4.86 -7.41
CA ILE A 200 -10.09 5.33 -8.76
C ILE A 200 -9.44 4.21 -9.57
N PRO A 201 -9.35 4.32 -10.91
CA PRO A 201 -8.63 3.37 -11.74
C PRO A 201 -7.16 3.26 -11.34
N ILE A 202 -6.56 2.08 -11.49
CA ILE A 202 -5.17 1.82 -11.10
C ILE A 202 -4.21 2.78 -11.81
N LYS A 203 -4.48 3.08 -13.08
CA LYS A 203 -3.69 4.02 -13.89
C LYS A 203 -3.65 5.43 -13.28
N ASP A 204 -4.79 5.93 -12.80
CA ASP A 204 -4.88 7.27 -12.21
C ASP A 204 -4.20 7.29 -10.84
N TYR A 205 -4.32 6.20 -10.09
CA TYR A 205 -3.66 6.04 -8.81
C TYR A 205 -2.12 6.02 -8.96
N ILE A 206 -1.59 5.22 -9.89
CA ILE A 206 -0.16 5.19 -10.24
C ILE A 206 0.31 6.57 -10.73
N LYS A 207 -0.54 7.27 -11.48
CA LYS A 207 -0.22 8.64 -11.92
C LYS A 207 -0.03 9.59 -10.74
N VAL A 208 -0.87 9.55 -9.72
CA VAL A 208 -0.68 10.39 -8.52
C VAL A 208 0.65 10.09 -7.83
N LEU A 209 1.03 8.83 -7.71
CA LEU A 209 2.32 8.42 -7.13
C LEU A 209 3.50 8.95 -7.96
N THR A 210 3.46 8.74 -9.27
CA THR A 210 4.56 9.15 -10.16
C THR A 210 4.66 10.69 -10.30
N ASP A 211 3.53 11.41 -10.26
CA ASP A 211 3.50 12.89 -10.23
C ASP A 211 4.14 13.45 -8.94
N ALA A 212 4.06 12.71 -7.82
CA ALA A 212 4.73 13.10 -6.57
C ALA A 212 6.26 12.87 -6.61
N GLY A 213 6.75 12.09 -7.58
CA GLY A 213 8.18 11.88 -7.83
C GLY A 213 8.68 10.45 -7.67
N PHE A 214 7.81 9.47 -7.38
CA PHE A 214 8.22 8.06 -7.31
C PHE A 214 8.64 7.55 -8.70
N GLY A 215 9.94 7.29 -8.89
CA GLY A 215 10.50 6.81 -10.16
C GLY A 215 10.22 5.34 -10.46
N THR A 216 9.99 4.53 -9.42
CA THR A 216 9.72 3.09 -9.53
C THR A 216 8.43 2.73 -8.80
N ILE A 217 7.56 1.96 -9.44
CA ILE A 217 6.30 1.46 -8.89
C ILE A 217 6.26 -0.05 -9.06
N GLU A 218 6.15 -0.79 -7.97
CA GLU A 218 5.98 -2.24 -7.94
C GLU A 218 4.52 -2.56 -7.61
N VAL A 219 3.79 -3.21 -8.53
CA VAL A 219 2.46 -3.76 -8.21
C VAL A 219 2.62 -5.19 -7.73
N ARG A 220 2.39 -5.39 -6.43
CA ARG A 220 2.68 -6.63 -5.70
C ARG A 220 1.49 -7.57 -5.62
N ALA A 221 0.28 -7.02 -5.64
CA ALA A 221 -0.93 -7.80 -5.75
C ALA A 221 -2.07 -7.00 -6.36
N ARG A 222 -3.02 -7.72 -6.96
CA ARG A 222 -4.35 -7.24 -7.32
C ARG A 222 -5.35 -8.33 -6.97
N LYS A 223 -6.36 -8.02 -6.17
CA LYS A 223 -7.32 -8.98 -5.61
C LYS A 223 -8.74 -8.41 -5.67
N SER A 224 -9.75 -9.26 -5.83
CA SER A 224 -11.13 -8.82 -5.66
C SER A 224 -11.37 -8.36 -4.22
N TYR A 225 -12.05 -7.23 -4.04
CA TYR A 225 -12.31 -6.67 -2.72
C TYR A 225 -13.80 -6.60 -2.39
N ARG A 226 -14.58 -5.82 -3.15
CA ARG A 226 -16.01 -5.56 -2.89
C ARG A 226 -16.80 -5.40 -4.17
N VAL A 227 -18.12 -5.54 -4.05
CA VAL A 227 -19.07 -5.19 -5.11
C VAL A 227 -20.09 -4.20 -4.56
N LEU A 228 -20.33 -3.11 -5.28
CA LEU A 228 -21.47 -2.24 -5.05
C LEU A 228 -22.58 -2.67 -6.01
N SER A 229 -23.63 -3.28 -5.47
CA SER A 229 -24.73 -3.82 -6.25
C SER A 229 -25.99 -2.95 -6.19
N PRO A 230 -26.82 -2.91 -7.25
CA PRO A 230 -28.04 -2.09 -7.31
C PRO A 230 -29.06 -2.34 -6.19
N ASN A 231 -29.03 -3.52 -5.56
CA ASN A 231 -29.94 -3.86 -4.46
C ASN A 231 -29.49 -3.32 -3.09
N HIS A 232 -28.25 -2.82 -2.96
CA HIS A 232 -27.71 -2.31 -1.69
C HIS A 232 -27.17 -0.87 -1.81
N TYR A 233 -26.89 -0.40 -3.03
CA TYR A 233 -26.26 0.89 -3.30
C TYR A 233 -26.98 1.63 -4.41
N PRO A 234 -26.91 2.98 -4.45
CA PRO A 234 -27.54 3.79 -5.48
C PRO A 234 -26.76 3.72 -6.80
N THR A 235 -26.86 2.59 -7.50
CA THR A 235 -26.25 2.31 -8.82
C THR A 235 -27.19 1.46 -9.67
N ASP A 236 -27.11 1.59 -10.99
CA ASP A 236 -27.91 0.81 -11.94
C ASP A 236 -27.18 -0.46 -12.43
N GLU A 237 -25.88 -0.57 -12.14
CA GLU A 237 -25.04 -1.70 -12.52
C GLU A 237 -24.18 -2.22 -11.35
N LEU A 238 -23.63 -3.41 -11.51
CA LEU A 238 -22.66 -3.99 -10.57
C LEU A 238 -21.32 -3.29 -10.74
N ILE A 239 -20.82 -2.68 -9.66
CA ILE A 239 -19.50 -2.04 -9.62
C ILE A 239 -18.53 -2.93 -8.87
N PHE A 240 -17.50 -3.42 -9.56
CA PHE A 240 -16.44 -4.27 -9.04
C PHE A 240 -15.30 -3.43 -8.51
N ILE A 241 -15.04 -3.54 -7.21
CA ILE A 241 -13.92 -2.91 -6.52
C ILE A 241 -12.88 -4.00 -6.23
N GLU A 242 -11.66 -3.71 -6.63
CA GLU A 242 -10.48 -4.53 -6.34
C GLU A 242 -9.63 -3.85 -5.29
N SER A 243 -8.69 -4.58 -4.70
CA SER A 243 -7.61 -4.01 -3.91
C SER A 243 -6.29 -4.27 -4.61
N ILE A 244 -5.43 -3.25 -4.61
CA ILE A 244 -4.06 -3.34 -5.09
C ILE A 244 -3.08 -3.17 -3.93
N GLU A 245 -1.98 -3.90 -4.00
CA GLU A 245 -0.82 -3.69 -3.12
C GLU A 245 0.32 -3.11 -3.97
N ILE A 246 0.86 -1.96 -3.56
CA ILE A 246 1.92 -1.25 -4.27
C ILE A 246 3.10 -0.99 -3.33
N ALA A 247 4.32 -1.11 -3.85
CA ALA A 247 5.46 -0.38 -3.32
C ALA A 247 5.93 0.69 -4.30
N ALA A 248 5.82 1.95 -3.90
CA ALA A 248 6.32 3.10 -4.64
C ALA A 248 7.68 3.52 -4.08
N ILE A 249 8.73 3.45 -4.88
CA ILE A 249 10.11 3.64 -4.43
C ILE A 249 10.60 5.01 -4.89
N LYS A 250 11.22 5.76 -3.96
CA LYS A 250 11.82 7.08 -4.18
C LYS A 250 13.16 6.97 -4.91
N ASP A 251 13.12 6.27 -6.03
CA ASP A 251 14.20 6.24 -7.01
C ASP A 251 14.11 7.47 -7.92
N PRO A 252 15.25 7.91 -8.48
CA PRO A 252 15.25 8.97 -9.48
C PRO A 252 14.32 8.63 -10.65
N MET A 253 13.48 9.60 -11.05
CA MET A 253 12.64 9.46 -12.24
C MET A 253 13.51 9.29 -13.50
N PRO A 254 13.39 8.17 -14.24
CA PRO A 254 14.10 8.01 -15.51
C PRO A 254 13.65 9.06 -16.54
N LYS A 255 14.53 9.39 -17.50
CA LYS A 255 14.25 10.43 -18.52
C LYS A 255 13.05 10.11 -19.42
N ASP A 256 12.79 8.82 -19.62
CA ASP A 256 11.71 8.25 -20.44
C ASP A 256 10.47 7.90 -19.60
N GLY A 257 10.40 8.37 -18.34
CA GLY A 257 9.26 8.18 -17.45
C GLY A 257 9.46 7.06 -16.43
N PRO A 258 8.47 6.84 -15.54
CA PRO A 258 8.60 5.93 -14.41
C PRO A 258 8.71 4.47 -14.85
N CYS A 259 9.39 3.66 -14.04
CA CYS A 259 9.41 2.21 -14.17
C CYS A 259 8.24 1.61 -13.40
N ILE A 260 7.18 1.21 -14.10
CA ILE A 260 6.01 0.55 -13.50
C ILE A 260 6.13 -0.95 -13.75
N PHE A 261 6.17 -1.74 -12.68
CA PHE A 261 6.28 -3.20 -12.73
C PHE A 261 4.94 -3.83 -12.38
N THR A 262 4.24 -4.32 -13.39
CA THR A 262 2.99 -5.09 -13.22
C THR A 262 3.23 -6.60 -13.23
N GLY A 263 4.49 -7.04 -13.09
CA GLY A 263 4.90 -8.45 -13.10
C GLY A 263 5.10 -9.05 -14.49
N LYS A 264 5.33 -8.21 -15.52
CA LYS A 264 5.70 -8.69 -16.85
C LYS A 264 7.13 -9.24 -16.87
N THR A 265 7.34 -10.23 -17.72
CA THR A 265 8.64 -10.83 -17.98
C THR A 265 8.95 -10.80 -19.47
N ALA A 266 10.23 -10.67 -19.79
CA ALA A 266 10.76 -10.84 -21.14
C ALA A 266 11.65 -12.08 -21.18
N ILE A 267 11.43 -12.95 -22.16
CA ILE A 267 12.22 -14.17 -22.38
C ILE A 267 12.77 -14.11 -23.79
N TYR A 268 14.09 -14.04 -23.93
CA TYR A 268 14.76 -14.19 -25.21
C TYR A 268 14.91 -15.68 -25.53
N TYR A 269 14.44 -16.12 -26.69
CA TYR A 269 14.46 -17.52 -27.12
C TYR A 269 15.18 -17.71 -28.48
N GLY A 270 15.99 -16.73 -28.88
CA GLY A 270 16.79 -16.82 -30.11
C GLY A 270 18.02 -17.70 -29.98
N ASP A 271 18.83 -17.79 -31.04
CA ASP A 271 19.94 -18.75 -31.14
C ASP A 271 21.22 -18.30 -30.41
N GLU A 272 21.37 -16.99 -30.17
CA GLU A 272 22.53 -16.43 -29.47
C GLU A 272 22.44 -16.64 -27.95
N GLU A 273 23.58 -16.56 -27.25
CA GLU A 273 23.62 -16.75 -25.78
C GLU A 273 22.81 -15.68 -25.03
N TYR A 274 22.76 -14.47 -25.57
CA TYR A 274 22.02 -13.36 -24.99
C TYR A 274 21.58 -12.36 -26.06
N PHE A 275 20.57 -11.57 -25.70
CA PHE A 275 20.16 -10.37 -26.42
C PHE A 275 20.43 -9.14 -25.54
N ASP A 276 21.05 -8.11 -26.10
CA ASP A 276 21.34 -6.85 -25.41
C ASP A 276 20.63 -5.69 -26.14
N ASP A 277 19.70 -5.04 -25.45
CA ASP A 277 18.89 -3.96 -26.00
C ASP A 277 19.65 -2.62 -26.13
N LYS A 278 20.90 -2.58 -25.65
CA LYS A 278 21.78 -1.40 -25.59
C LYS A 278 21.25 -0.25 -24.74
N ASN A 279 20.23 -0.51 -23.91
CA ASN A 279 19.62 0.42 -22.97
C ASN A 279 19.68 -0.09 -21.52
N GLY A 280 20.57 -1.06 -21.26
CA GLY A 280 20.83 -1.57 -19.92
C GLY A 280 20.09 -2.87 -19.57
N HIS A 281 19.48 -3.54 -20.54
CA HIS A 281 18.83 -4.84 -20.35
C HIS A 281 19.53 -5.92 -21.17
N VAL A 282 19.97 -6.97 -20.49
CA VAL A 282 20.56 -8.17 -21.11
C VAL A 282 19.65 -9.37 -20.83
N LEU A 283 19.06 -9.93 -21.87
CA LEU A 283 18.20 -11.10 -21.78
C LEU A 283 19.03 -12.34 -22.12
N MET A 284 19.27 -13.19 -21.12
CA MET A 284 19.90 -14.49 -21.32
C MET A 284 18.94 -15.44 -22.03
N GLN A 285 19.48 -16.29 -22.90
CA GLN A 285 18.70 -17.28 -23.65
C GLN A 285 17.88 -18.16 -22.69
N ASN A 286 16.57 -18.25 -22.95
CA ASN A 286 15.58 -19.04 -22.22
C ASN A 286 15.45 -18.73 -20.71
N GLN A 287 15.90 -17.55 -20.26
CA GLN A 287 15.73 -17.11 -18.87
C GLN A 287 14.77 -15.92 -18.80
N PRO A 288 13.80 -15.92 -17.87
CA PRO A 288 12.91 -14.79 -17.68
C PRO A 288 13.63 -13.64 -16.99
N LEU A 289 13.54 -12.46 -17.59
CA LEU A 289 13.92 -11.19 -16.98
C LEU A 289 12.66 -10.42 -16.63
N ALA A 290 12.53 -9.98 -15.37
CA ALA A 290 11.44 -9.07 -15.01
C ALA A 290 11.68 -7.71 -15.65
N VAL A 291 10.64 -7.14 -16.27
CA VAL A 291 10.74 -5.87 -16.99
C VAL A 291 9.58 -4.95 -16.61
N CYS A 292 9.84 -3.66 -16.52
CA CYS A 292 8.78 -2.68 -16.36
C CYS A 292 7.97 -2.53 -17.66
N ASP A 293 6.76 -1.99 -17.54
CA ASP A 293 5.77 -1.96 -18.63
C ASP A 293 6.29 -1.24 -19.88
N LYS A 294 7.05 -0.15 -19.72
CA LYS A 294 7.67 0.57 -20.85
C LYS A 294 8.77 -0.23 -21.53
N THR A 295 9.60 -0.95 -20.76
CA THR A 295 10.65 -1.83 -21.29
C THR A 295 10.02 -3.01 -22.03
N ALA A 296 8.96 -3.59 -21.46
CA ALA A 296 8.19 -4.65 -22.12
C ALA A 296 7.64 -4.20 -23.49
N SER A 297 7.06 -3.00 -23.56
CA SER A 297 6.59 -2.41 -24.82
C SER A 297 7.72 -2.15 -25.82
N ALA A 298 8.88 -1.65 -25.37
CA ALA A 298 10.03 -1.42 -26.23
C ALA A 298 10.59 -2.73 -26.81
N LEU A 299 10.69 -3.79 -25.99
CA LEU A 299 11.23 -5.08 -26.38
C LEU A 299 10.32 -5.83 -27.38
N GLN A 300 8.99 -5.74 -27.22
CA GLN A 300 8.01 -6.45 -28.06
C GLN A 300 8.18 -6.17 -29.57
N GLY A 301 8.66 -4.97 -29.94
CA GLY A 301 8.92 -4.60 -31.33
C GLY A 301 10.38 -4.70 -31.78
N SER A 302 11.31 -4.99 -30.87
CA SER A 302 12.75 -4.94 -31.13
C SER A 302 13.30 -6.22 -31.77
N ASN A 303 12.76 -7.37 -31.39
CA ASN A 303 13.20 -8.68 -31.84
C ASN A 303 12.04 -9.68 -31.78
N SER A 304 11.77 -10.39 -32.87
CA SER A 304 10.71 -11.41 -32.93
C SER A 304 10.99 -12.61 -32.03
N GLN A 305 12.24 -12.82 -31.63
CA GLN A 305 12.69 -13.89 -30.74
C GLN A 305 12.59 -13.53 -29.25
N ILE A 306 11.77 -12.53 -28.89
CA ILE A 306 11.48 -12.16 -27.51
C ILE A 306 10.00 -12.40 -27.23
N HIS A 307 9.71 -13.19 -26.21
CA HIS A 307 8.38 -13.34 -25.65
C HIS A 307 8.19 -12.37 -24.50
N ILE A 308 7.09 -11.61 -24.51
CA ILE A 308 6.66 -10.74 -23.42
C ILE A 308 5.41 -11.36 -22.80
N SER A 309 5.43 -11.60 -21.49
CA SER A 309 4.27 -12.10 -20.77
C SER A 309 3.23 -11.00 -20.52
N ASP A 310 1.98 -11.42 -20.29
CA ASP A 310 0.97 -10.55 -19.70
C ASP A 310 1.36 -10.16 -18.26
N SER A 311 0.69 -9.12 -17.74
CA SER A 311 0.85 -8.68 -16.36
C SER A 311 0.30 -9.73 -15.39
N THR A 312 1.15 -10.19 -14.46
CA THR A 312 0.73 -11.09 -13.38
C THR A 312 0.14 -10.33 -12.18
N TRP A 313 0.30 -9.00 -12.16
CA TRP A 313 -0.01 -8.11 -11.03
C TRP A 313 0.71 -8.52 -9.74
N HIS A 314 1.86 -9.19 -9.90
CA HIS A 314 2.66 -9.70 -8.81
C HIS A 314 4.15 -9.52 -9.12
N TYR A 315 4.73 -8.45 -8.58
CA TYR A 315 6.15 -8.17 -8.66
C TYR A 315 6.71 -7.77 -7.29
N ASN A 316 7.58 -8.61 -6.72
CA ASN A 316 8.16 -8.41 -5.40
C ASN A 316 9.65 -8.08 -5.48
N GLY A 317 10.01 -7.11 -6.33
CA GLY A 317 11.40 -6.70 -6.55
C GLY A 317 12.22 -7.63 -7.45
N GLY A 318 13.53 -7.33 -7.56
CA GLY A 318 14.49 -8.07 -8.39
C GLY A 318 15.21 -7.23 -9.46
N GLY A 319 14.75 -6.00 -9.73
CA GLY A 319 15.29 -5.13 -10.77
C GLY A 319 15.03 -5.63 -12.21
N CYS A 320 15.48 -4.85 -13.19
CA CYS A 320 15.51 -5.23 -14.61
C CYS A 320 16.92 -5.53 -15.14
N CYS A 321 17.95 -5.49 -14.29
CA CYS A 321 19.35 -5.35 -14.70
C CYS A 321 20.22 -6.57 -14.37
#